data_AF-A0A1I1X189-F1
#
_entry.id   AF-A0A1I1X189-F1
#
_cell.length_a   1.000
_cell.length_b   1.000
_cell.length_c   1.000
_cell.angle_alpha   90.00
_cell.angle_beta   90.00
_cell.angle_gamma   90.00
#
_symmetry.space_group_name_H-M   'P 1'
#
loop_
_entity.id
_entity.type
_entity.pdbx_description
1 polymer ?
#
loop_
_entity_poly.entity_id
_entity_poly.type
_entity_poly.pdbx_seq_one_letter_code
_entity_poly.pdbx_strand_id
1 'polypeptide(L)'
;MTDTAVNSDPRLAAALVGAGVASVGWLMAGLRERGREKRRRRARQEDLQVALRAEIQHYVDILGNPRFDLNEAWRAMVETMESDPDYVPLIPTERNDTIFQASIDSIHLLPEAAIQPIVRYYNQVFAIEAIIADLRDTGFRDSTQPQRIKMYTDYISLKLEALEMGRSALEALDESISEVRRAQAPSLSIPGAGRSGRK
;
A
#
# COMPACT_ATOMS: atom_id res chain seq x y z
N MET A 1 49.71 22.19 56.91
CA MET A 1 49.33 21.02 56.08
C MET A 1 48.08 20.46 56.73
N THR A 2 46.86 20.72 56.30
CA THR A 2 46.30 20.61 54.95
C THR A 2 45.28 21.73 54.71
N ASP A 3 45.57 22.56 53.72
CA ASP A 3 44.66 23.61 53.26
C ASP A 3 43.81 23.00 52.14
N THR A 4 42.67 22.40 52.50
CA THR A 4 41.63 22.03 51.54
C THR A 4 40.53 23.09 51.57
N ALA A 5 40.92 24.35 51.37
CA ALA A 5 40.00 25.30 50.78
C ALA A 5 39.75 24.81 49.35
N VAL A 6 38.68 24.04 49.17
CA VAL A 6 38.02 23.94 47.87
C VAL A 6 37.73 25.38 47.48
N ASN A 7 38.63 25.93 46.66
CA ASN A 7 38.46 27.23 46.06
C ASN A 7 37.21 27.09 45.21
N SER A 8 36.10 27.60 45.73
CA SER A 8 34.79 27.62 45.09
C SER A 8 34.85 28.57 43.89
N ASP A 9 35.66 28.23 42.88
CA ASP A 9 35.82 29.03 41.69
C ASP A 9 34.44 29.08 41.00
N PRO A 10 33.78 30.24 41.00
CA PRO A 10 32.44 30.38 40.45
C PRO A 10 32.41 30.03 38.96
N ARG A 11 33.56 30.07 38.26
CA ARG A 11 33.68 29.65 36.87
C ARG A 11 33.62 28.14 36.72
N LEU A 12 34.20 27.39 37.66
CA LEU A 12 34.17 25.92 37.66
C LEU A 12 32.76 25.41 38.01
N ALA A 13 32.09 26.04 38.98
CA ALA A 13 30.69 25.78 39.29
C ALA A 13 29.76 26.12 38.09
N ALA A 14 29.97 27.27 37.44
CA ALA A 14 29.21 27.66 36.25
C ALA A 14 29.45 26.71 35.06
N ALA A 15 30.69 26.25 34.85
CA ALA A 15 31.01 25.29 33.80
C ALA A 15 30.37 23.92 34.04
N LEU A 16 30.35 23.43 35.29
CA LEU A 16 29.68 22.18 35.65
C LEU A 16 28.16 22.27 35.48
N VAL A 17 27.55 23.38 35.91
CA VAL A 17 26.11 23.62 35.70
C VAL A 17 25.79 23.75 34.22
N GLY A 18 26.60 24.49 33.46
CA GLY A 18 26.46 24.64 32.00
C GLY A 18 26.56 23.30 31.27
N ALA A 19 27.55 22.47 31.60
CA ALA A 19 27.72 21.13 31.04
C ALA A 19 26.58 20.18 31.41
N GLY A 20 26.06 20.28 32.65
CA GLY A 20 24.89 19.51 33.11
C GLY A 20 23.62 19.87 32.34
N VAL A 21 23.33 21.17 32.18
CA VAL A 21 22.17 21.65 31.42
C VAL A 21 22.27 21.26 29.93
N ALA A 22 23.46 21.38 29.34
CA ALA A 22 23.69 20.98 27.95
C ALA A 22 23.47 19.47 27.72
N SER A 23 23.93 18.64 28.66
CA SER A 23 23.77 17.18 28.61
C SER A 23 22.31 16.74 28.74
N VAL A 24 21.55 17.36 29.64
CA VAL A 24 20.09 17.14 29.78
C VAL A 24 19.34 17.60 28.53
N GLY A 25 19.75 18.72 27.92
CA GLY A 25 19.21 19.22 26.66
C GLY A 25 19.36 18.22 25.51
N TRP A 26 20.54 17.61 25.36
CA TRP A 26 20.80 16.56 24.36
C TRP A 26 19.99 15.29 24.61
N LEU A 27 19.88 14.86 25.87
CA LEU A 27 19.09 13.67 26.23
C LEU A 27 17.60 13.88 25.92
N MET A 28 17.05 15.04 26.27
CA MET A 28 15.68 15.42 25.93
C MET A 28 15.47 15.58 24.42
N ALA A 29 16.43 16.15 23.70
CA ALA A 29 16.39 16.27 22.24
C ALA A 29 16.37 14.87 21.59
N GLY A 30 17.22 13.95 22.03
CA GLY A 30 17.24 12.57 21.52
C GLY A 30 15.95 11.79 21.81
N LEU A 31 15.34 11.99 22.98
CA LEU A 31 14.03 11.39 23.31
C LEU A 31 12.90 11.98 22.44
N ARG A 32 12.91 13.30 22.20
CA ARG A 32 11.96 13.96 21.29
C ARG A 32 12.14 13.49 19.85
N GLU A 33 13.38 13.30 19.40
CA GLU A 33 13.69 12.87 18.04
C GLU A 33 13.18 11.44 17.78
N ARG A 34 13.37 10.51 18.73
CA ARG A 34 12.79 9.16 18.66
C ARG A 34 11.27 9.17 18.56
N GLY A 35 10.61 10.09 19.26
CA GLY A 35 9.16 10.28 19.16
C GLY A 35 8.73 10.81 17.79
N ARG A 36 9.48 11.76 17.23
CA ARG A 36 9.24 12.31 15.89
C ARG A 36 9.46 11.28 14.80
N GLU A 37 10.51 10.48 14.89
CA GLU A 37 10.83 9.43 13.93
C GLU A 37 9.70 8.38 13.85
N LYS A 38 9.20 7.93 15.01
CA LYS A 38 8.03 7.02 15.06
C LYS A 38 6.79 7.64 14.42
N ARG A 39 6.51 8.91 14.68
CA ARG A 39 5.38 9.63 14.06
C ARG A 39 5.55 9.76 12.54
N ARG A 40 6.75 10.11 12.07
CA ARG A 40 7.06 10.20 10.64
C ARG A 40 6.95 8.85 9.93
N ARG A 41 7.38 7.77 10.58
CA ARG A 41 7.25 6.42 10.03
C ARG A 41 5.78 6.01 9.90
N ARG A 42 4.96 6.34 10.90
CA ARG A 42 3.50 6.09 10.86
C ARG A 42 2.80 6.89 9.76
N ALA A 43 3.07 8.20 9.67
CA ALA A 43 2.50 9.03 8.61
C ALA A 43 2.84 8.48 7.22
N ARG A 44 4.11 8.10 6.99
CA ARG A 44 4.53 7.46 5.73
C ARG A 44 3.82 6.13 5.46
N GLN A 45 3.61 5.31 6.49
CA GLN A 45 2.86 4.07 6.35
C GLN A 45 1.39 4.35 5.97
N GLU A 46 0.74 5.31 6.64
CA GLU A 46 -0.66 5.69 6.36
C GLU A 46 -0.81 6.25 4.94
N ASP A 47 0.06 7.17 4.54
CA ASP A 47 0.08 7.76 3.19
C ASP A 47 0.26 6.68 2.12
N LEU A 48 1.19 5.73 2.34
CA LEU A 48 1.43 4.61 1.45
C LEU A 48 0.21 3.70 1.31
N GLN A 49 -0.41 3.32 2.43
CA GLN A 49 -1.61 2.48 2.43
C GLN A 49 -2.76 3.15 1.68
N VAL A 50 -3.00 4.44 1.93
CA VAL A 50 -4.05 5.21 1.26
C VAL A 50 -3.79 5.32 -0.24
N ALA A 51 -2.56 5.61 -0.64
CA ALA A 51 -2.20 5.73 -2.05
C ALA A 51 -2.34 4.39 -2.79
N LEU A 52 -1.82 3.30 -2.24
CA LEU A 52 -1.96 1.96 -2.83
C LEU A 52 -3.42 1.52 -2.90
N ARG A 53 -4.19 1.76 -1.83
CA ARG A 53 -5.62 1.46 -1.81
C ARG A 53 -6.36 2.19 -2.94
N ALA A 54 -6.07 3.47 -3.16
CA ALA A 54 -6.71 4.25 -4.21
C ALA A 54 -6.37 3.71 -5.62
N GLU A 55 -5.11 3.34 -5.87
CA GLU A 55 -4.70 2.73 -7.14
C GLU A 55 -5.39 1.39 -7.39
N ILE A 56 -5.39 0.47 -6.40
CA ILE A 56 -6.03 -0.84 -6.51
C ILE A 56 -7.55 -0.68 -6.71
N GLN A 57 -8.18 0.19 -5.92
CA GLN A 57 -9.63 0.44 -5.98
C GLN A 57 -10.04 0.92 -7.37
N HIS A 58 -9.27 1.84 -7.97
CA HIS A 58 -9.57 2.35 -9.30
C HIS A 58 -9.69 1.23 -10.34
N TYR A 59 -8.72 0.32 -10.36
CA TYR A 59 -8.74 -0.76 -11.34
C TYR A 59 -9.82 -1.82 -11.02
N VAL A 60 -10.02 -2.14 -9.73
CA VAL A 60 -11.13 -3.01 -9.28
C VAL A 60 -12.49 -2.44 -9.69
N ASP A 61 -12.70 -1.14 -9.58
CA ASP A 61 -13.96 -0.49 -9.95
C ASP A 61 -14.20 -0.54 -11.47
N ILE A 62 -13.13 -0.40 -12.28
CA ILE A 62 -13.21 -0.56 -13.73
C ILE A 62 -13.61 -1.99 -14.10
N LEU A 63 -12.91 -2.99 -13.54
CA LEU A 63 -13.13 -4.39 -13.85
C LEU A 63 -14.46 -4.93 -13.31
N GLY A 64 -14.91 -4.42 -12.16
CA GLY A 64 -16.12 -4.84 -11.47
C GLY A 64 -17.36 -4.00 -11.81
N ASN A 65 -17.29 -3.09 -12.77
CA ASN A 65 -18.37 -2.17 -13.11
C ASN A 65 -19.61 -2.94 -13.64
N PRO A 66 -20.78 -2.86 -12.99
CA PRO A 66 -21.98 -3.58 -13.45
C PRO A 66 -22.48 -3.17 -14.83
N ARG A 67 -22.05 -2.00 -15.35
CA ARG A 67 -22.39 -1.53 -16.70
C ARG A 67 -21.46 -2.12 -17.78
N PHE A 68 -20.42 -2.84 -17.40
CA PHE A 68 -19.44 -3.44 -18.29
C PHE A 68 -19.04 -4.82 -17.77
N ASP A 69 -19.64 -5.88 -18.32
CA ASP A 69 -19.29 -7.26 -17.99
C ASP A 69 -18.17 -7.76 -18.91
N LEU A 70 -17.01 -8.08 -18.32
CA LEU A 70 -15.86 -8.62 -19.04
C LEU A 70 -16.17 -9.94 -19.77
N ASN A 71 -17.03 -10.79 -19.21
CA ASN A 71 -17.41 -12.05 -19.85
C ASN A 71 -18.32 -11.80 -21.06
N GLU A 72 -19.21 -10.81 -20.97
CA GLU A 72 -20.05 -10.42 -22.11
C GLU A 72 -19.20 -9.80 -23.23
N ALA A 73 -18.30 -8.88 -22.88
CA ALA A 73 -17.36 -8.28 -23.82
C ALA A 73 -16.44 -9.33 -24.47
N TRP A 74 -16.02 -10.34 -23.70
CA TRP A 74 -15.27 -11.48 -24.21
C TRP A 74 -16.05 -12.29 -25.24
N ARG A 75 -17.29 -12.70 -24.91
CA ARG A 75 -18.15 -13.47 -25.84
C ARG A 75 -18.36 -12.73 -27.15
N ALA A 76 -18.69 -11.44 -27.08
CA ALA A 76 -18.92 -10.62 -28.26
C ALA A 76 -17.66 -10.50 -29.15
N MET A 77 -16.48 -10.36 -28.52
CA MET A 77 -15.22 -10.31 -29.25
C MET A 77 -14.89 -11.66 -29.89
N VAL A 78 -15.06 -12.78 -29.17
CA VAL A 78 -14.83 -14.12 -29.71
C VAL A 78 -15.77 -14.41 -30.87
N GLU A 79 -17.05 -14.07 -30.78
CA GLU A 79 -18.00 -14.21 -31.89
C GLU A 79 -17.56 -13.41 -33.15
N THR A 80 -17.04 -12.20 -32.94
CA THR A 80 -16.46 -11.39 -34.02
C THR A 80 -15.22 -12.08 -34.62
N MET A 81 -14.34 -12.61 -33.78
CA MET A 81 -13.15 -13.35 -34.22
C MET A 81 -13.50 -14.66 -34.94
N GLU A 82 -14.58 -15.35 -34.55
CA GLU A 82 -15.00 -16.59 -35.20
C GLU A 82 -15.68 -16.33 -36.55
N SER A 83 -16.37 -15.20 -36.70
CA SER A 83 -17.07 -14.82 -37.93
C SER A 83 -16.15 -14.21 -39.00
N ASP A 84 -15.04 -13.60 -38.61
CA ASP A 84 -14.04 -13.03 -39.52
C ASP A 84 -12.63 -13.61 -39.25
N PRO A 85 -12.15 -14.54 -40.11
CA PRO A 85 -10.84 -15.17 -39.96
C PRO A 85 -9.64 -14.21 -40.02
N ASP A 86 -9.81 -13.02 -40.61
CA ASP A 86 -8.76 -12.01 -40.75
C ASP A 86 -8.86 -10.93 -39.67
N TYR A 87 -9.89 -10.99 -38.81
CA TYR A 87 -10.07 -10.02 -37.74
C TYR A 87 -9.02 -10.18 -36.64
N VAL A 88 -8.36 -9.06 -36.32
CA VAL A 88 -7.37 -8.95 -35.25
C VAL A 88 -7.82 -7.87 -34.27
N PRO A 89 -8.08 -8.21 -32.99
CA PRO A 89 -8.52 -7.22 -32.01
C PRO A 89 -7.40 -6.24 -31.67
N LEU A 90 -7.76 -4.96 -31.49
CA LEU A 90 -6.85 -3.96 -30.97
C LEU A 90 -6.86 -3.98 -29.44
N ILE A 91 -5.73 -4.35 -28.83
CA ILE A 91 -5.59 -4.37 -27.37
C ILE A 91 -4.82 -3.12 -26.91
N PRO A 92 -5.44 -2.22 -26.13
CA PRO A 92 -4.76 -1.03 -25.62
C PRO A 92 -3.75 -1.40 -24.52
N THR A 93 -2.71 -0.58 -24.40
CA THR A 93 -1.81 -0.64 -23.22
C THR A 93 -2.55 -0.12 -21.99
N GLU A 94 -2.31 -0.75 -20.86
CA GLU A 94 -2.85 -0.36 -19.57
C GLU A 94 -1.67 -0.04 -18.63
N ARG A 95 -1.88 0.84 -17.65
CA ARG A 95 -0.88 1.16 -16.63
C ARG A 95 -1.57 1.39 -15.30
N ASN A 96 -1.60 0.34 -14.48
CA ASN A 96 -2.38 0.28 -13.23
C ASN A 96 -1.47 0.04 -12.00
N ASP A 97 -0.21 0.46 -12.08
CA ASP A 97 0.85 0.16 -11.12
C ASP A 97 1.72 1.38 -10.72
N THR A 98 1.29 2.59 -11.07
CA THR A 98 2.12 3.80 -10.98
C THR A 98 2.55 4.12 -9.55
N ILE A 99 1.62 4.07 -8.60
CA ILE A 99 1.87 4.31 -7.19
C ILE A 99 2.71 3.18 -6.61
N PHE A 100 2.39 1.93 -6.98
CA PHE A 100 3.16 0.77 -6.55
C PHE A 100 4.63 0.87 -6.95
N GLN A 101 4.92 1.12 -8.22
CA GLN A 101 6.29 1.30 -8.73
C GLN A 101 7.03 2.41 -7.99
N ALA A 102 6.38 3.56 -7.79
CA ALA A 102 6.96 4.68 -7.05
C ALA A 102 7.23 4.36 -5.57
N SER A 103 6.63 3.29 -5.04
CA SER A 103 6.62 2.97 -3.61
C SER A 103 7.31 1.64 -3.26
N ILE A 104 7.93 0.93 -4.21
CA ILE A 104 8.60 -0.36 -3.98
C ILE A 104 9.60 -0.29 -2.82
N ASP A 105 10.43 0.76 -2.80
CA ASP A 105 11.43 0.98 -1.75
C ASP A 105 10.81 1.17 -0.35
N SER A 106 9.52 1.49 -0.29
CA SER A 106 8.74 1.71 0.93
C SER A 106 7.82 0.55 1.30
N ILE A 107 7.80 -0.57 0.54
CA ILE A 107 6.95 -1.74 0.84
C ILE A 107 7.21 -2.29 2.25
N HIS A 108 8.44 -2.18 2.75
CA HIS A 108 8.81 -2.58 4.12
C HIS A 108 8.13 -1.77 5.24
N LEU A 109 7.43 -0.68 4.89
CA LEU A 109 6.59 0.09 5.82
C LEU A 109 5.18 -0.50 5.95
N LEU A 110 4.75 -1.32 5.01
CA LEU A 110 3.45 -1.99 5.08
C LEU A 110 3.45 -3.05 6.18
N PRO A 111 2.30 -3.27 6.83
CA PRO A 111 2.13 -4.38 7.74
C PRO A 111 2.15 -5.71 6.99
N GLU A 112 2.72 -6.72 7.65
CA GLU A 112 2.99 -8.04 7.08
C GLU A 112 1.75 -8.68 6.44
N ALA A 113 0.60 -8.61 7.10
CA ALA A 113 -0.67 -9.15 6.61
C ALA A 113 -1.14 -8.52 5.28
N ALA A 114 -0.77 -7.26 5.01
CA ALA A 114 -1.13 -6.55 3.79
C ALA A 114 -0.13 -6.77 2.64
N ILE A 115 1.14 -7.09 2.94
CA ILE A 115 2.19 -7.23 1.92
C ILE A 115 1.83 -8.33 0.91
N GLN A 116 1.47 -9.52 1.38
CA GLN A 116 1.27 -10.67 0.49
C GLN A 116 0.09 -10.47 -0.49
N PRO A 117 -1.11 -10.02 -0.06
CA PRO A 117 -2.22 -9.73 -0.97
C PRO A 117 -1.88 -8.66 -2.02
N ILE A 118 -1.20 -7.58 -1.59
CA ILE A 118 -0.81 -6.47 -2.48
C ILE A 118 0.19 -6.93 -3.54
N VAL A 119 1.24 -7.65 -3.11
CA VAL A 119 2.26 -8.15 -4.04
C VAL A 119 1.65 -9.15 -5.02
N ARG A 120 0.74 -10.03 -4.56
CA ARG A 120 0.02 -10.96 -5.44
C ARG A 120 -0.78 -10.22 -6.50
N TYR A 121 -1.52 -9.18 -6.10
CA TYR A 121 -2.28 -8.36 -7.03
C TYR A 121 -1.38 -7.68 -8.07
N TYR A 122 -0.29 -7.01 -7.67
CA TYR A 122 0.57 -6.32 -8.64
C TYR A 122 1.36 -7.29 -9.53
N ASN A 123 1.70 -8.48 -9.05
CA ASN A 123 2.26 -9.53 -9.93
C ASN A 123 1.26 -9.93 -11.02
N GLN A 124 -0.03 -9.97 -10.70
CA GLN A 124 -1.08 -10.21 -11.70
C GLN A 124 -1.20 -9.04 -12.69
N VAL A 125 -1.08 -7.79 -12.22
CA VAL A 125 -1.04 -6.61 -13.09
C VAL A 125 0.14 -6.70 -14.08
N PHE A 126 1.33 -7.10 -13.62
CA PHE A 126 2.48 -7.32 -14.51
C PHE A 126 2.27 -8.45 -15.50
N ALA A 127 1.60 -9.53 -15.11
CA ALA A 127 1.23 -10.61 -16.02
C ALA A 127 0.27 -10.11 -17.13
N ILE A 128 -0.67 -9.23 -16.77
CA ILE A 128 -1.58 -8.58 -17.73
C ILE A 128 -0.80 -7.67 -18.70
N GLU A 129 0.13 -6.87 -18.20
CA GLU A 129 0.95 -6.01 -19.07
C GLU A 129 1.81 -6.83 -20.03
N ALA A 130 2.39 -7.94 -19.56
CA ALA A 130 3.16 -8.85 -20.40
C ALA A 130 2.31 -9.47 -21.52
N ILE A 131 1.12 -10.00 -21.20
CA ILE A 131 0.25 -10.57 -22.24
C ILE A 131 -0.28 -9.49 -23.20
N ILE A 132 -0.51 -8.26 -22.74
CA ILE A 132 -0.87 -7.14 -23.63
C ILE A 132 0.27 -6.88 -24.62
N ALA A 133 1.53 -6.91 -24.17
CA ALA A 133 2.68 -6.74 -25.06
C ALA A 133 2.71 -7.86 -26.13
N ASP A 134 2.49 -9.11 -25.73
CA ASP A 134 2.44 -10.26 -26.65
C ASP A 134 1.28 -10.15 -27.66
N LEU A 135 0.09 -9.74 -27.21
CA LEU A 135 -1.10 -9.53 -28.07
C LEU A 135 -0.94 -8.38 -29.07
N ARG A 136 0.02 -7.48 -28.82
CA ARG A 136 0.32 -6.34 -29.70
C ARG A 136 1.49 -6.62 -30.64
N ASP A 137 2.22 -7.71 -30.42
CA ASP A 137 3.37 -8.08 -31.23
C ASP A 137 2.96 -8.61 -32.61
N THR A 138 3.89 -8.54 -33.55
CA THR A 138 3.72 -9.13 -34.90
C THR A 138 3.41 -10.62 -34.85
N GLY A 139 3.99 -11.38 -33.90
CA GLY A 139 3.74 -12.81 -33.77
C GLY A 139 2.27 -13.15 -33.49
N PHE A 140 1.54 -12.30 -32.77
CA PHE A 140 0.10 -12.48 -32.57
C PHE A 140 -0.69 -12.30 -33.87
N ARG A 141 -0.31 -11.30 -34.68
CA ARG A 141 -0.97 -11.01 -35.98
C ARG A 141 -0.75 -12.14 -36.99
N ASP A 142 0.39 -12.81 -36.92
CA ASP A 142 0.71 -13.92 -37.82
C ASP A 142 0.18 -15.28 -37.32
N SER A 143 -0.36 -15.34 -36.10
CA SER A 143 -0.90 -16.57 -35.52
C SER A 143 -2.26 -16.96 -36.12
N THR A 144 -2.62 -18.23 -36.02
CA THR A 144 -3.92 -18.73 -36.52
C THR A 144 -5.09 -18.17 -35.71
N GLN A 145 -6.28 -18.08 -36.31
CA GLN A 145 -7.47 -17.57 -35.63
C GLN A 145 -7.78 -18.30 -34.30
N PRO A 146 -7.71 -19.65 -34.21
CA PRO A 146 -7.92 -20.35 -32.93
C PRO A 146 -6.87 -19.98 -31.87
N GLN A 147 -5.61 -19.77 -32.25
CA GLN A 147 -4.56 -19.33 -31.33
C GLN A 147 -4.83 -17.91 -30.84
N ARG A 148 -5.26 -17.00 -31.73
CA ARG A 148 -5.64 -15.63 -31.35
C ARG A 148 -6.78 -15.62 -30.33
N ILE A 149 -7.83 -16.41 -30.59
CA ILE A 149 -8.97 -16.56 -29.67
C ILE A 149 -8.50 -17.09 -28.31
N LYS A 150 -7.62 -18.10 -28.31
CA LYS A 150 -7.04 -18.63 -27.07
C LYS A 150 -6.30 -17.56 -26.29
N MET A 151 -5.36 -16.83 -26.92
CA MET A 151 -4.57 -15.80 -26.25
C MET A 151 -5.44 -14.63 -25.74
N TYR A 152 -6.45 -14.22 -26.50
CA TYR A 152 -7.41 -13.22 -26.03
C TYR A 152 -8.23 -13.72 -24.82
N THR A 153 -8.63 -15.00 -24.84
CA THR A 153 -9.32 -15.64 -23.70
C THR A 153 -8.42 -15.73 -22.46
N ASP A 154 -7.14 -16.05 -22.64
CA ASP A 154 -6.15 -16.05 -21.55
C ASP A 154 -6.01 -14.63 -20.97
N TYR A 155 -5.97 -13.59 -21.80
CA TYR A 155 -5.95 -12.19 -21.35
C TYR A 155 -7.18 -11.81 -20.51
N ILE A 156 -8.39 -12.17 -20.96
CA ILE A 156 -9.61 -11.90 -20.18
C ILE A 156 -9.59 -12.66 -18.84
N SER A 157 -9.14 -13.92 -18.84
CA SER A 157 -9.00 -14.71 -17.61
C SER A 157 -8.09 -14.01 -16.60
N LEU A 158 -6.95 -13.47 -17.04
CA LEU A 158 -6.03 -12.74 -16.16
C LEU A 158 -6.68 -11.48 -15.57
N LYS A 159 -7.52 -10.76 -16.33
CA LYS A 159 -8.26 -9.59 -15.81
C LYS A 159 -9.30 -9.97 -14.76
N LEU A 160 -10.01 -11.08 -14.94
CA LEU A 160 -10.96 -11.58 -13.95
C LEU A 160 -10.25 -11.99 -12.64
N GLU A 161 -9.10 -12.66 -12.75
CA GLU A 161 -8.26 -12.97 -11.59
C GLU A 161 -7.74 -11.70 -10.89
N ALA A 162 -7.34 -10.67 -11.65
CA ALA A 162 -6.91 -9.40 -11.07
C ALA A 162 -8.03 -8.70 -10.29
N LEU A 163 -9.29 -8.83 -10.73
CA LEU A 163 -10.45 -8.34 -9.99
C LEU A 163 -10.58 -9.03 -8.62
N GLU A 164 -10.44 -10.35 -8.58
CA GLU A 164 -10.50 -11.11 -7.33
C GLU A 164 -9.33 -10.77 -6.40
N MET A 165 -8.10 -10.81 -6.92
CA MET A 165 -6.89 -10.47 -6.14
C MET A 165 -6.92 -9.02 -5.64
N GLY A 166 -7.45 -8.10 -6.45
CA GLY A 166 -7.60 -6.70 -6.08
C GLY A 166 -8.58 -6.51 -4.93
N ARG A 167 -9.71 -7.24 -4.92
CA ARG A 167 -10.65 -7.24 -3.79
C ARG A 167 -9.99 -7.75 -2.52
N SER A 168 -9.26 -8.87 -2.58
CA SER A 168 -8.52 -9.37 -1.42
C SER A 168 -7.44 -8.41 -0.92
N ALA A 169 -6.75 -7.70 -1.83
CA ALA A 169 -5.76 -6.69 -1.44
C ALA A 169 -6.40 -5.47 -0.77
N LEU A 170 -7.57 -5.03 -1.25
CA LEU A 170 -8.34 -3.95 -0.63
C LEU A 170 -8.84 -4.33 0.76
N GLU A 171 -9.34 -5.55 0.93
CA GLU A 171 -9.76 -6.07 2.23
C GLU A 171 -8.61 -6.05 3.25
N ALA A 172 -7.43 -6.53 2.85
CA ALA A 172 -6.24 -6.54 3.72
C ALA A 172 -5.75 -5.11 4.07
N LEU A 173 -5.82 -4.17 3.11
CA LEU A 173 -5.51 -2.77 3.35
C LEU A 173 -6.52 -2.12 4.30
N ASP A 174 -7.82 -2.36 4.10
CA ASP A 174 -8.89 -1.82 4.94
C ASP A 174 -8.81 -2.36 6.37
N GLU A 175 -8.55 -3.65 6.53
CA GLU A 175 -8.31 -4.26 7.84
C GLU A 175 -7.11 -3.60 8.52
N SER A 176 -5.98 -3.48 7.81
CA SER A 176 -4.78 -2.85 8.35
C SER A 176 -5.00 -1.39 8.78
N ILE A 177 -5.65 -0.58 7.94
CA ILE A 177 -5.96 0.82 8.25
C ILE A 177 -6.88 0.88 9.47
N SER A 178 -7.85 -0.04 9.58
CA SER A 178 -8.77 -0.11 10.72
C SER A 178 -8.06 -0.47 12.04
N GLU A 179 -7.09 -1.38 12.01
CA GLU A 179 -6.29 -1.78 13.17
C GLU A 179 -5.45 -0.60 13.68
N VAL A 180 -4.78 0.09 12.77
CA VAL A 180 -4.01 1.29 13.08
C VAL A 180 -4.91 2.35 13.72
N ARG A 181 -6.10 2.59 13.17
CA ARG A 181 -7.08 3.54 13.73
C ARG A 181 -7.59 3.12 15.11
N ARG A 182 -7.89 1.83 15.32
CA ARG A 182 -8.31 1.29 16.62
C ARG A 182 -7.23 1.44 17.69
N ALA A 183 -5.97 1.18 17.35
CA ALA A 183 -4.84 1.37 18.26
C ALA A 183 -4.61 2.85 18.63
N GLN A 184 -5.12 3.78 17.83
CA GLN A 184 -5.03 5.23 18.06
C GLN A 184 -6.24 5.80 18.81
N ALA A 185 -7.36 5.07 18.87
CA ALA A 185 -8.54 5.54 19.58
C ALA A 185 -8.20 5.72 21.08
N PRO A 186 -8.47 6.89 21.69
CA PRO A 186 -8.27 7.05 23.12
C PRO A 186 -9.14 6.01 23.84
N SER A 187 -8.55 5.26 24.77
CA SER A 187 -9.30 4.39 25.67
C SER A 187 -10.31 5.28 26.40
N LEU A 188 -11.58 5.23 25.99
CA LEU A 188 -12.68 5.83 26.72
C LEU A 188 -12.87 5.01 27.99
N SER A 189 -11.99 5.23 28.97
CA SER A 189 -12.21 4.84 30.36
C SER A 189 -13.43 5.66 30.81
N ILE A 190 -14.63 5.10 30.78
CA ILE A 190 -15.78 5.73 31.44
C ILE A 190 -15.52 5.62 32.96
N PRO A 191 -15.19 6.72 33.65
CA PRO A 191 -14.99 6.67 35.09
C PRO A 191 -16.37 6.84 35.74
N GLY A 192 -16.83 5.81 36.47
CA GLY A 192 -17.86 5.98 37.49
C GLY A 192 -19.23 5.37 37.21
N ALA A 193 -19.33 4.04 37.15
CA ALA A 193 -20.50 3.33 37.68
C ALA A 193 -20.26 2.99 39.16
N GLY A 194 -19.90 4.01 39.95
CA GLY A 194 -19.67 3.91 41.38
C GLY A 194 -20.91 4.30 42.16
N ARG A 195 -21.75 3.30 42.46
CA ARG A 195 -22.48 3.16 43.73
C ARG A 195 -23.25 4.41 44.24
N SER A 196 -24.49 4.56 43.80
CA SER A 196 -25.58 5.14 44.60
C SER A 196 -26.65 4.06 44.71
N GLY A 197 -27.18 3.65 45.85
CA GLY A 197 -27.16 4.17 47.20
C GLY A 197 -28.30 3.43 47.88
N ARG A 198 -27.97 2.46 48.73
CA ARG A 198 -28.92 1.66 49.50
C ARG A 198 -29.60 2.58 50.52
N LYS A 199 -30.92 2.78 50.41
CA LYS A 199 -31.84 3.01 51.53
C LYS A 199 -33.19 2.40 51.19
#